data_AF-A0A0C2VHH6-F1
#
_entry.id   AF-A0A0C2VHH6-F1
#
_cell.length_a   1.000
_cell.length_b   1.000
_cell.length_c   1.000
_cell.angle_alpha   90.00
_cell.angle_beta   90.00
_cell.angle_gamma   90.00
#
_symmetry.space_group_name_H-M   'P 1'
#
loop_
_entity.id
_entity.type
_entity.pdbx_description
1 polymer ?
#
loop_
_entity_poly.entity_id
_entity_poly.type
_entity_poly.pdbx_seq_one_letter_code
_entity_poly.pdbx_strand_id
1 'polypeptide(L)' 'MVFSESDTRSKLIDPKIKENGWSESHIVREYYFTDGRKLIGSKRGKQYFVDYLLTHKITNLAII' A
#
# COMPACT_ATOMS: atom_id res chain seq x y z
N MET A 1 21.06 4.00 -14.29
CA MET A 1 20.54 2.72 -13.79
C MET A 1 19.03 2.81 -13.74
N VAL A 2 18.32 1.81 -14.24
CA VAL A 2 16.86 1.73 -14.10
C VAL A 2 16.57 1.13 -12.72
N PHE A 3 15.86 1.87 -11.86
CA PHE A 3 15.44 1.34 -10.57
C PHE A 3 14.29 0.35 -10.78
N SER A 4 14.27 -0.73 -9.99
CA SER A 4 13.07 -1.55 -9.86
C SER A 4 11.95 -0.74 -9.19
N GLU A 5 10.72 -1.25 -9.23
CA GLU A 5 9.61 -0.66 -8.49
C GLU A 5 9.92 -0.59 -6.98
N SER A 6 10.40 -1.69 -6.40
CA SER A 6 10.79 -1.74 -4.99
C SER A 6 11.96 -0.80 -4.66
N ASP A 7 12.95 -0.67 -5.55
CA ASP A 7 14.03 0.31 -5.38
C ASP A 7 13.51 1.74 -5.40
N THR A 8 12.61 2.05 -6.33
CA THR A 8 11.99 3.37 -6.46
C THR A 8 11.18 3.70 -5.22
N ARG A 9 10.43 2.71 -4.70
CA ARG A 9 9.65 2.81 -3.47
C ARG A 9 10.52 3.20 -2.29
N SER A 10 11.56 2.42 -2.00
CA SER A 10 12.43 2.63 -0.84
C SER A 10 13.35 3.86 -0.98
N LYS A 11 13.84 4.15 -2.19
CA LYS A 11 14.83 5.23 -2.40
C LYS A 11 14.19 6.59 -2.66
N LEU A 12 12.96 6.64 -3.17
CA LEU A 12 12.33 7.89 -3.63
C LEU A 12 10.98 8.15 -2.97
N ILE A 13 10.12 7.14 -2.81
CA ILE A 13 8.76 7.34 -2.29
C ILE A 13 8.76 7.39 -0.77
N ASP A 14 9.33 6.39 -0.09
CA ASP A 14 9.40 6.33 1.38
C ASP A 14 10.04 7.60 1.99
N PRO A 15 11.18 8.12 1.47
CA PRO A 15 11.75 9.36 1.99
C PRO A 15 10.83 10.55 1.81
N LYS A 16 10.17 10.68 0.65
CA LYS A 16 9.24 11.79 0.38
C LYS A 16 8.03 11.77 1.30
N ILE A 17 7.44 10.59 1.55
CA ILE A 17 6.31 10.47 2.47
C ILE A 17 6.71 10.95 3.87
N LYS A 18 7.89 10.51 4.34
CA LYS A 18 8.44 10.92 5.64
C LYS A 18 8.78 12.41 5.71
N GLU A 19 9.40 12.97 4.67
CA GLU A 19 9.71 14.40 4.56
C GLU A 19 8.45 15.28 4.60
N ASN A 20 7.33 14.80 4.07
CA ASN A 20 6.03 15.47 4.11
C ASN A 20 5.30 15.31 5.46
N GLY A 21 5.97 14.78 6.49
CA GLY A 21 5.44 14.74 7.85
C GLY A 21 4.51 13.56 8.17
N TRP A 22 4.40 12.58 7.27
CA TRP A 22 3.70 11.34 7.59
C TRP A 22 4.59 10.48 8.49
N SER A 23 4.05 10.09 9.65
CA SER A 23 4.70 9.12 10.53
C SER A 23 4.43 7.69 10.06
N GLU A 24 5.36 6.77 10.35
CA GLU A 24 5.21 5.34 10.02
C GLU A 24 3.91 4.73 10.59
N SER A 25 3.41 5.24 11.73
CA SER A 25 2.14 4.81 12.32
C SER A 25 0.90 5.13 11.47
N HIS A 26 1.02 6.07 10.54
CA HIS A 26 -0.05 6.54 9.67
C HIS A 26 0.05 5.95 8.26
N ILE A 27 1.02 5.07 8.00
CA ILE A 27 1.27 4.49 6.69
C ILE A 27 1.09 2.98 6.78
N VAL A 28 0.20 2.44 5.95
CA VAL A 28 0.05 0.99 5.77
C VAL A 28 0.57 0.65 4.38
N ARG A 29 1.66 -0.12 4.33
CA ARG A 29 2.25 -0.59 3.07
C ARG A 29 1.56 -1.89 2.63
N GLU A 30 1.41 -2.09 1.33
CA GLU A 30 0.83 -3.29 0.72
C GLU A 30 -0.55 -3.68 1.31
N TYR A 31 -1.43 -2.70 1.38
CA TYR A 31 -2.74 -2.87 2.00
C TYR A 31 -3.72 -3.61 1.07
N TYR A 32 -4.10 -4.82 1.44
CA TYR A 32 -5.12 -5.62 0.75
C TYR A 32 -6.51 -5.21 1.21
N PHE A 33 -7.34 -4.76 0.27
CA PHE A 33 -8.72 -4.33 0.54
C PHE A 33 -9.78 -5.29 0.00
N THR A 34 -9.36 -6.38 -0.64
CA THR A 34 -10.27 -7.43 -1.12
C THR A 34 -9.74 -8.82 -0.77
N ASP A 35 -10.66 -9.71 -0.39
CA ASP A 35 -10.38 -11.13 -0.16
C ASP A 35 -10.36 -11.96 -1.46
N GLY A 36 -10.51 -11.30 -2.61
CA GLY A 36 -10.66 -11.94 -3.90
C GLY A 36 -12.04 -12.58 -4.11
N ARG A 37 -12.44 -12.70 -5.38
CA ARG A 37 -13.74 -13.27 -5.77
C ARG A 37 -13.86 -14.71 -5.27
N LYS A 38 -14.99 -15.06 -4.64
CA LYS A 38 -15.27 -16.46 -4.25
C LYS A 38 -15.48 -17.31 -5.50
N LEU A 39 -14.74 -18.41 -5.61
CA LEU A 39 -14.82 -19.39 -6.70
C LEU A 39 -15.35 -20.74 -6.17
N ILE A 40 -15.71 -21.64 -7.08
CA ILE A 40 -16.16 -23.00 -6.74
C ILE A 40 -15.00 -23.78 -6.09
N GLY A 41 -15.32 -24.67 -5.15
CA GLY A 41 -14.35 -25.54 -4.50
C GLY A 41 -13.45 -24.82 -3.50
N SER A 42 -14.00 -23.86 -2.75
CA SER A 42 -13.30 -23.10 -1.69
C SER A 42 -12.07 -22.32 -2.18
N LYS A 43 -12.02 -22.00 -3.48
CA LYS A 43 -10.96 -21.18 -4.07
C LYS A 43 -11.32 -19.69 -4.04
N ARG A 44 -10.30 -18.84 -4.04
CA ARG A 44 -10.42 -17.37 -4.18
C ARG A 44 -9.71 -16.90 -5.44
N GLY A 45 -10.27 -15.87 -6.07
CA GLY A 45 -9.67 -15.17 -7.20
C GLY A 45 -8.61 -14.16 -6.76
N LYS A 46 -8.15 -13.34 -7.70
CA LYS A 46 -7.14 -12.29 -7.45
C LYS A 46 -7.61 -11.32 -6.35
N GLN A 47 -6.71 -11.05 -5.40
CA GLN A 47 -6.84 -9.97 -4.44
C GLN A 47 -6.26 -8.68 -5.03
N TYR A 48 -6.87 -7.57 -4.67
CA TYR A 48 -6.41 -6.23 -4.98
C TYR A 48 -5.84 -5.60 -3.70
N PHE A 49 -4.72 -4.92 -3.88
CA PHE A 49 -4.01 -4.19 -2.85
C PHE A 49 -3.54 -2.84 -3.40
N VAL A 50 -3.17 -1.94 -2.49
CA VAL A 50 -2.50 -0.67 -2.79
C VAL A 50 -1.12 -0.66 -2.14
N ASP A 51 -0.15 0.01 -2.77
CA ASP A 51 1.22 0.04 -2.27
C ASP A 51 1.33 0.85 -0.98
N TYR A 52 0.62 1.98 -0.92
CA TYR A 52 0.52 2.79 0.28
C TYR A 52 -0.93 3.18 0.55
N LEU A 53 -1.36 2.98 1.78
CA LEU A 53 -2.56 3.56 2.35
C LEU A 53 -2.17 4.51 3.47
N LEU A 54 -2.52 5.79 3.30
CA LEU A 54 -2.32 6.83 4.30
C LEU A 54 -3.55 6.92 5.19
N THR A 55 -3.33 6.82 6.51
CA THR A 55 -4.38 6.76 7.52
C THR A 55 -4.16 7.83 8.58
N HIS A 56 -5.24 8.40 9.10
CA HIS A 56 -5.16 9.35 10.21
C HIS A 56 -6.43 9.25 11.03
N LYS A 57 -6.27 9.17 12.36
CA LYS A 57 -7.41 9.03 13.30
C LYS A 57 -8.40 7.94 12.85
N ILE A 58 -7.90 6.76 12.52
CA ILE A 58 -8.71 5.56 12.14
C ILE A 58 -9.45 5.74 10.80
N THR A 59 -9.13 6.78 10.05
CA THR A 59 -9.75 7.07 8.74
C THR A 59 -8.73 6.92 7.62
N ASN A 60 -9.12 6.25 6.54
CA ASN A 60 -8.35 6.16 5.31
C ASN A 60 -8.44 7.49 4.56
N LEU A 61 -7.29 8.15 4.33
CA LEU A 61 -7.25 9.48 3.73
C LEU A 61 -6.84 9.47 2.25
N ALA A 62 -5.82 8.69 1.90
CA ALA A 62 -5.26 8.70 0.56
C ALA A 62 -4.55 7.38 0.23
N ILE A 63 -4.39 7.13 -1.06
CA ILE A 63 -3.60 6.02 -1.61
C ILE A 63 -2.50 6.58 -2.52
N ILE A 64 -1.37 5.90 -2.58
CA ILE A 64 -0.28 6.16 -3.53
C ILE A 64 -0.03 4.87 -4.30
#